data_AF-A0A3Q4EGA1-F1
#
_entry.id   AF-A0A3Q4EGA1-F1
#
_cell.length_a   1.000
_cell.length_b   1.000
_cell.length_c   1.000
_cell.angle_alpha   90.00
_cell.angle_beta   90.00
_cell.angle_gamma   90.00
#
_symmetry.space_group_name_H-M   'P 1'
#
loop_
_entity.id
_entity.type
_entity.pdbx_description
1 polymer ?
#
loop_
_entity_poly.entity_id
_entity_poly.type
_entity_poly.pdbx_seq_one_letter_code
_entity_poly.pdbx_strand_id
1 'polypeptide(L)'
;MAKFFALKNFTALSDLHPNMANLKIIGIVIGKTDVKGFPDRKMIIENPLIQRKDTEREEKFSPATPSNYKLLLSENHSMVKVCSPYEVDTKLLSLIHLPVKESRDYYSLADIVANGHSLDGRIINVLAAVRSVGEPKYFTTSDRRKGQRCEVKLFDETEPSFTMTCWDNESILLAQSWMARETVIFASDVRINFNKFQNCMAATVISKTIITVNPDTPEANILLNYIRENKETNVADEIDSYLKESVNLNTIVDVYTVEQLKVKALKSEGKADPFYGILYAYISTLNIDDETTKVVRNRCSSCGYIVNEASNTCTICNQDSSRLKSFFLSFDVLVDLTDHTGTLHSCSLSGSIAEETLGCTINEFLTMTSEQKTKLKWQLLLERSKIYLKLILSHRARGGLKVTILSCKLADPTEASRNLARQGHT
;
A
#
# COMPACT_ATOMS: atom_id res chain seq x y z
N MET A 1 -32.79 8.36 -23.89
CA MET A 1 -32.64 7.13 -23.08
C MET A 1 -33.80 6.92 -22.09
N ALA A 2 -34.94 7.58 -22.30
CA ALA A 2 -36.17 7.43 -21.52
C ALA A 2 -37.19 6.65 -22.37
N LYS A 3 -37.99 5.78 -21.75
CA LYS A 3 -38.95 4.82 -22.35
C LYS A 3 -38.37 3.46 -22.74
N PHE A 4 -38.00 2.65 -21.75
CA PHE A 4 -38.06 1.19 -21.88
C PHE A 4 -38.27 0.52 -20.52
N PHE A 5 -39.36 0.87 -19.84
CA PHE A 5 -39.87 0.15 -18.66
C PHE A 5 -41.36 -0.14 -18.83
N ALA A 6 -41.70 -0.85 -19.90
CA ALA A 6 -43.04 -1.39 -20.12
C ALA A 6 -43.04 -2.89 -19.82
N LEU A 7 -42.82 -3.27 -18.55
CA LEU A 7 -43.29 -4.56 -18.02
C LEU A 7 -43.33 -4.68 -16.48
N LYS A 8 -42.95 -3.67 -15.70
CA LYS A 8 -43.14 -3.65 -14.24
C LYS A 8 -43.44 -2.21 -13.81
N ASN A 9 -44.48 -2.00 -12.99
CA ASN A 9 -44.93 -0.68 -12.50
C ASN A 9 -43.86 -0.01 -11.62
N PHE A 10 -42.81 0.55 -12.22
CA PHE A 10 -41.75 1.29 -11.52
C PHE A 10 -41.72 2.74 -11.98
N THR A 11 -41.47 3.65 -11.03
CA THR A 11 -41.30 5.09 -11.26
C THR A 11 -39.82 5.42 -11.33
N ALA A 12 -39.39 6.19 -12.34
CA ALA A 12 -38.01 6.65 -12.44
C ALA A 12 -37.71 7.75 -11.42
N LEU A 13 -36.47 7.81 -10.93
CA LEU A 13 -36.05 8.84 -9.96
C LEU A 13 -36.20 10.27 -10.50
N SER A 14 -36.08 10.47 -11.82
CA SER A 14 -36.27 11.76 -12.49
C SER A 14 -37.70 12.29 -12.44
N ASP A 15 -38.68 11.40 -12.26
CA ASP A 15 -40.10 11.72 -12.38
C ASP A 15 -40.74 12.00 -11.00
N LEU A 16 -39.94 11.86 -9.93
CA LEU A 16 -40.37 12.05 -8.56
C LEU A 16 -40.72 13.51 -8.27
N HIS A 17 -41.88 13.71 -7.66
CA HIS A 17 -42.33 15.00 -7.17
C HIS A 17 -43.19 14.81 -5.90
N PRO A 18 -43.38 15.86 -5.08
CA PRO A 18 -44.15 15.75 -3.85
C PRO A 18 -45.58 15.28 -4.11
N ASN A 19 -46.19 14.60 -3.13
CA ASN A 19 -47.58 14.11 -3.14
C ASN A 19 -47.90 12.95 -4.09
N MET A 20 -46.89 12.34 -4.73
CA MET A 20 -47.10 11.06 -5.41
C MET A 20 -47.43 9.95 -4.40
N ALA A 21 -48.36 9.07 -4.76
CA ALA A 21 -48.77 7.90 -3.97
C ALA A 21 -48.55 6.60 -4.75
N ASN A 22 -48.53 5.47 -4.04
CA ASN A 22 -48.34 4.13 -4.62
C ASN A 22 -47.06 4.00 -5.46
N LEU A 23 -46.01 4.68 -5.01
CA LEU A 23 -44.72 4.70 -5.67
C LEU A 23 -44.00 3.38 -5.48
N LYS A 24 -43.38 2.92 -6.56
CA LYS A 24 -42.49 1.77 -6.53
C LYS A 24 -41.24 2.13 -7.31
N ILE A 25 -40.10 2.13 -6.63
CA ILE A 25 -38.82 2.51 -7.21
C ILE A 25 -37.92 1.29 -7.17
N ILE A 26 -37.19 1.06 -8.25
CA ILE A 26 -36.10 0.09 -8.31
C ILE A 26 -34.79 0.85 -8.52
N GLY A 27 -33.75 0.49 -7.78
CA GLY A 27 -32.46 1.15 -7.90
C GLY A 27 -31.33 0.36 -7.24
N ILE A 28 -30.13 0.89 -7.41
CA ILE A 28 -28.92 0.37 -6.77
C ILE A 28 -28.39 1.40 -5.78
N VAL A 29 -28.06 0.94 -4.58
CA VAL A 29 -27.39 1.72 -3.56
C VAL A 29 -25.90 1.82 -3.91
N ILE A 30 -25.45 3.04 -4.23
CA ILE A 30 -24.06 3.34 -4.61
C ILE A 30 -23.20 3.87 -3.45
N GLY A 31 -23.84 4.26 -2.34
CA GLY A 31 -23.16 4.75 -1.15
C GLY A 31 -24.07 4.65 0.07
N LYS A 32 -23.46 4.50 1.25
CA LYS A 32 -24.16 4.33 2.52
C LYS A 32 -23.35 4.99 3.63
N THR A 33 -24.04 5.66 4.54
CA THR A 33 -23.44 6.37 5.67
C THR A 33 -23.69 5.70 7.04
N ASP A 34 -24.51 4.66 7.09
CA ASP A 34 -24.95 3.98 8.32
C ASP A 34 -24.24 2.64 8.59
N VAL A 35 -24.20 2.24 9.86
CA VAL A 35 -23.43 1.08 10.37
C VAL A 35 -24.05 -0.29 10.03
N LYS A 36 -25.35 -0.36 9.70
CA LYS A 36 -26.05 -1.64 9.44
C LYS A 36 -26.00 -2.01 7.96
N GLY A 37 -25.15 -2.96 7.58
CA GLY A 37 -25.02 -3.43 6.18
C GLY A 37 -26.33 -3.94 5.58
N PHE A 38 -26.47 -3.80 4.26
CA PHE A 38 -27.49 -4.50 3.48
C PHE A 38 -26.87 -5.75 2.84
N PRO A 39 -27.59 -6.89 2.80
CA PRO A 39 -27.07 -8.10 2.17
C PRO A 39 -26.94 -7.98 0.64
N ASP A 40 -27.67 -7.05 0.00
CA ASP A 40 -27.56 -6.73 -1.42
C ASP A 40 -27.79 -5.21 -1.63
N ARG A 41 -27.15 -4.64 -2.65
CA ARG A 41 -27.27 -3.23 -3.04
C ARG A 41 -28.49 -2.95 -3.91
N LYS A 42 -29.15 -3.98 -4.43
CA LYS A 42 -30.33 -3.85 -5.29
C LYS A 42 -31.59 -3.78 -4.43
N MET A 43 -32.31 -2.68 -4.55
CA MET A 43 -33.45 -2.42 -3.69
C MET A 43 -34.68 -2.03 -4.51
N ILE A 44 -35.81 -2.61 -4.11
CA ILE A 44 -37.13 -2.11 -4.42
C ILE A 44 -37.63 -1.35 -3.20
N ILE A 45 -37.98 -0.10 -3.42
CA ILE A 45 -38.58 0.77 -2.41
C ILE A 45 -40.04 0.98 -2.80
N GLU A 46 -40.95 0.55 -1.94
CA GLU A 46 -42.39 0.74 -2.08
C GLU A 46 -42.85 1.81 -1.10
N ASN A 47 -43.67 2.75 -1.58
CA ASN A 47 -44.31 3.83 -0.83
C ASN A 47 -43.34 4.70 0.02
N PRO A 48 -42.25 5.24 -0.56
CA PRO A 48 -41.45 6.25 0.13
C PRO A 48 -42.21 7.57 0.23
N LEU A 49 -41.95 8.32 1.30
CA LEU A 49 -42.39 9.71 1.41
C LEU A 49 -41.38 10.63 0.70
N ILE A 50 -41.84 11.41 -0.27
CA ILE A 50 -40.97 12.36 -0.98
C ILE A 50 -40.93 13.68 -0.23
N GLN A 51 -39.74 14.13 0.15
CA GLN A 51 -39.51 15.43 0.78
C GLN A 51 -38.58 16.28 -0.09
N ARG A 52 -38.77 17.61 -0.09
CA ARG A 52 -37.76 18.52 -0.64
C ARG A 52 -36.48 18.48 0.19
N LYS A 53 -35.35 18.45 -0.51
CA LYS A 53 -34.00 18.51 0.06
C LYS A 53 -33.71 19.95 0.50
N ASP A 54 -33.17 20.12 1.70
CA ASP A 54 -32.52 21.37 2.10
C ASP A 54 -31.05 21.31 1.66
N THR A 55 -30.77 21.80 0.45
CA THR A 55 -29.47 21.66 -0.21
C THR A 55 -28.32 22.23 0.62
N GLU A 56 -28.51 23.39 1.27
CA GLU A 56 -27.45 24.07 2.05
C GLU A 56 -27.03 23.26 3.28
N ARG A 57 -27.98 22.62 3.96
CA ARG A 57 -27.69 21.84 5.17
C ARG A 57 -27.24 20.42 4.87
N GLU A 58 -27.86 19.77 3.90
CA GLU A 58 -27.68 18.33 3.66
C GLU A 58 -26.43 18.03 2.84
N GLU A 59 -26.11 18.83 1.81
CA GLU A 59 -24.91 18.63 0.99
C GLU A 59 -23.62 19.01 1.73
N LYS A 60 -23.74 19.58 2.93
CA LYS A 60 -22.59 19.83 3.81
C LYS A 60 -21.97 18.54 4.35
N PHE A 61 -22.75 17.46 4.48
CA PHE A 61 -22.29 16.19 5.06
C PHE A 61 -22.64 14.95 4.23
N SER A 62 -23.46 15.10 3.19
CA SER A 62 -23.84 14.03 2.28
C SER A 62 -23.33 14.29 0.85
N PRO A 63 -23.20 13.24 0.02
CA PRO A 63 -22.87 13.40 -1.40
C PRO A 63 -23.88 14.31 -2.11
N ALA A 64 -23.38 15.11 -3.06
CA ALA A 64 -24.23 15.95 -3.88
C ALA A 64 -25.08 15.09 -4.83
N THR A 65 -26.35 15.48 -5.03
CA THR A 65 -27.28 14.73 -5.89
C THR A 65 -28.01 15.70 -6.81
N PRO A 66 -28.25 15.36 -8.09
CA PRO A 66 -28.94 16.26 -9.02
C PRO A 66 -30.43 16.47 -8.67
N SER A 67 -31.02 15.62 -7.84
CA SER A 67 -32.41 15.73 -7.40
C SER A 67 -32.58 16.74 -6.26
N ASN A 68 -33.63 17.58 -6.37
CA ASN A 68 -34.10 18.46 -5.30
C ASN A 68 -34.95 17.74 -4.24
N TYR A 69 -35.11 16.43 -4.38
CA TYR A 69 -35.96 15.61 -3.51
C TYR A 69 -35.17 14.46 -2.89
N LYS A 70 -35.58 14.10 -1.68
CA LYS A 70 -35.10 12.92 -0.95
C LYS A 70 -36.27 11.99 -0.62
N LEU A 71 -35.94 10.72 -0.44
CA LEU A 71 -36.88 9.68 -0.03
C LEU A 71 -36.75 9.46 1.48
N LEU A 72 -37.86 9.62 2.19
CA LEU A 72 -38.00 9.23 3.59
C LEU A 72 -38.70 7.88 3.67
N LEU A 73 -38.10 6.96 4.40
CA LEU A 73 -38.61 5.61 4.59
C LEU A 73 -39.07 5.47 6.05
N SER A 74 -40.29 4.96 6.25
CA SER A 74 -40.85 4.67 7.57
C SER A 74 -41.33 3.22 7.60
N GLU A 75 -41.05 2.51 8.69
CA GLU A 75 -41.46 1.11 8.86
C GLU A 75 -42.98 0.92 8.75
N ASN A 76 -43.77 1.95 9.07
CA ASN A 76 -45.23 1.89 9.06
C ASN A 76 -45.86 2.06 7.66
N HIS A 77 -45.14 2.71 6.74
CA HIS A 77 -45.71 3.17 5.46
C HIS A 77 -44.89 2.77 4.24
N SER A 78 -43.60 2.51 4.42
CA SER A 78 -42.66 2.19 3.36
C SER A 78 -42.14 0.77 3.53
N MET A 79 -41.79 0.12 2.42
CA MET A 79 -41.22 -1.22 2.43
C MET A 79 -39.98 -1.26 1.55
N VAL A 80 -38.90 -1.81 2.09
CA VAL A 80 -37.64 -2.03 1.38
C VAL A 80 -37.48 -3.53 1.16
N LYS A 81 -37.41 -3.94 -0.10
CA LYS A 81 -37.19 -5.33 -0.51
C LYS A 81 -35.87 -5.43 -1.25
N VAL A 82 -35.06 -6.43 -0.89
CA VAL A 82 -33.91 -6.82 -1.70
C VAL A 82 -34.42 -7.48 -2.97
N CYS A 83 -33.90 -7.07 -4.14
CA CYS A 83 -34.29 -7.67 -5.40
C CYS A 83 -33.72 -9.08 -5.55
N SER A 84 -34.52 -10.01 -6.07
CA SER A 84 -34.00 -11.32 -6.46
C SER A 84 -33.15 -11.22 -7.74
N PRO A 85 -32.15 -12.10 -7.94
CA PRO A 85 -31.27 -12.09 -9.12
C PRO A 85 -32.01 -12.17 -10.46
N TYR A 86 -33.21 -12.77 -10.46
CA TYR A 86 -34.04 -13.01 -11.65
C TYR A 86 -34.95 -11.82 -12.02
N GLU A 87 -35.07 -10.81 -11.16
CA GLU A 87 -36.02 -9.71 -11.36
C GLU A 87 -35.42 -8.44 -11.95
N VAL A 88 -34.09 -8.35 -12.02
CA VAL A 88 -33.34 -7.13 -12.31
C VAL A 88 -32.73 -7.17 -13.70
N ASP A 89 -32.99 -6.13 -14.49
CA ASP A 89 -32.35 -5.92 -15.80
C ASP A 89 -30.83 -5.80 -15.62
N THR A 90 -30.05 -6.49 -16.45
CA THR A 90 -28.58 -6.42 -16.46
C THR A 90 -28.08 -4.99 -16.68
N LYS A 91 -28.89 -4.11 -17.27
CA LYS A 91 -28.61 -2.67 -17.43
C LYS A 91 -28.54 -1.89 -16.11
N LEU A 92 -29.22 -2.34 -15.05
CA LEU A 92 -29.07 -1.70 -13.74
C LEU A 92 -27.69 -2.03 -13.16
N LEU A 93 -27.19 -3.24 -13.36
CA LEU A 93 -25.88 -3.67 -12.85
C LEU A 93 -24.74 -2.83 -13.44
N SER A 94 -24.79 -2.44 -14.70
CA SER A 94 -23.75 -1.60 -15.30
C SER A 94 -23.66 -0.21 -14.67
N LEU A 95 -24.72 0.28 -14.00
CA LEU A 95 -24.70 1.58 -13.34
C LEU A 95 -23.72 1.65 -12.16
N ILE A 96 -23.33 0.52 -11.57
CA ILE A 96 -22.34 0.51 -10.47
C ILE A 96 -20.94 0.89 -10.92
N HIS A 97 -20.69 0.80 -12.23
CA HIS A 97 -19.43 1.16 -12.86
C HIS A 97 -19.50 2.57 -13.47
N LEU A 98 -20.58 3.31 -13.28
CA LEU A 98 -20.65 4.70 -13.74
C LEU A 98 -20.23 5.65 -12.61
N PRO A 99 -19.25 6.54 -12.85
CA PRO A 99 -18.92 7.61 -11.91
C PRO A 99 -20.12 8.53 -11.65
N VAL A 100 -20.22 9.04 -10.42
CA VAL A 100 -21.25 10.02 -10.05
C VAL A 100 -20.89 11.47 -10.44
N LYS A 101 -19.63 11.70 -10.83
CA LYS A 101 -19.11 12.98 -11.35
C LYS A 101 -18.69 12.80 -12.80
N GLU A 102 -18.38 13.91 -13.47
CA GLU A 102 -17.80 13.87 -14.81
C GLU A 102 -16.50 13.07 -14.81
N SER A 103 -16.34 12.15 -15.76
CA SER A 103 -15.21 11.20 -15.77
C SER A 103 -13.84 11.87 -15.96
N ARG A 104 -13.82 13.11 -16.44
CA ARG A 104 -12.61 13.92 -16.66
C ARG A 104 -12.33 14.94 -15.56
N ASP A 105 -13.27 15.11 -14.63
CA ASP A 105 -13.09 16.00 -13.49
C ASP A 105 -12.40 15.23 -12.37
N TYR A 106 -11.09 15.01 -12.50
CA TYR A 106 -10.25 14.42 -11.46
C TYR A 106 -8.84 15.01 -11.51
N TYR A 107 -8.12 14.92 -10.39
CA TYR A 107 -6.71 15.28 -10.33
C TYR A 107 -5.83 14.04 -10.47
N SER A 108 -4.73 14.16 -11.22
CA SER A 108 -3.68 13.14 -11.21
C SER A 108 -3.01 13.09 -9.83
N LEU A 109 -2.47 11.93 -9.45
CA LEU A 109 -1.83 11.80 -8.16
C LEU A 109 -0.58 12.70 -8.04
N ALA A 110 0.20 12.84 -9.10
CA ALA A 110 1.35 13.76 -9.10
C ALA A 110 0.93 15.22 -8.96
N ASP A 111 -0.17 15.65 -9.58
CA ASP A 111 -0.67 17.03 -9.38
C ASP A 111 -1.05 17.27 -7.93
N ILE A 112 -1.65 16.28 -7.25
CA ILE A 112 -1.97 16.39 -5.83
C ILE A 112 -0.70 16.57 -5.00
N VAL A 113 0.32 15.76 -5.27
CA VAL A 113 1.62 15.82 -4.58
C VAL A 113 2.33 17.15 -4.86
N ALA A 114 2.36 17.60 -6.11
CA ALA A 114 3.04 18.82 -6.54
C ALA A 114 2.40 20.09 -5.93
N ASN A 115 1.08 20.14 -5.83
CA ASN A 115 0.36 21.24 -5.20
C ASN A 115 0.52 21.26 -3.66
N GLY A 116 0.88 20.12 -3.06
CA GLY A 116 1.23 20.01 -1.65
C GLY A 116 0.19 20.64 -0.71
N HIS A 117 0.65 21.48 0.20
CA HIS A 117 -0.19 22.13 1.22
C HIS A 117 -1.35 22.98 0.67
N SER A 118 -1.31 23.43 -0.60
CA SER A 118 -2.41 24.23 -1.17
C SER A 118 -3.72 23.43 -1.31
N LEU A 119 -3.62 22.09 -1.38
CA LEU A 119 -4.76 21.18 -1.43
C LEU A 119 -5.14 20.63 -0.04
N ASP A 120 -4.46 21.03 1.04
CA ASP A 120 -4.80 20.56 2.38
C ASP A 120 -6.22 20.99 2.76
N GLY A 121 -7.06 20.01 3.08
CA GLY A 121 -8.47 20.20 3.41
C GLY A 121 -9.40 20.36 2.21
N ARG A 122 -8.90 20.34 0.97
CA ARG A 122 -9.73 20.39 -0.24
C ARG A 122 -10.42 19.05 -0.48
N ILE A 123 -11.56 19.11 -1.16
CA ILE A 123 -12.33 17.94 -1.60
C ILE A 123 -12.26 17.93 -3.12
N ILE A 124 -11.74 16.84 -3.68
CA ILE A 124 -11.52 16.68 -5.12
C ILE A 124 -11.89 15.24 -5.53
N ASN A 125 -11.87 14.95 -6.82
CA ASN A 125 -12.04 13.59 -7.33
C ASN A 125 -10.67 13.01 -7.74
N VAL A 126 -10.52 11.70 -7.60
CA VAL A 126 -9.28 10.98 -7.93
C VAL A 126 -9.62 9.70 -8.69
N LEU A 127 -8.94 9.49 -9.82
CA LEU A 127 -8.94 8.23 -10.56
C LEU A 127 -7.58 7.55 -10.37
N ALA A 128 -7.56 6.37 -9.76
CA ALA A 128 -6.30 5.69 -9.49
C ALA A 128 -6.46 4.16 -9.41
N ALA A 129 -5.35 3.46 -9.63
CA ALA A 129 -5.24 2.02 -9.47
C ALA A 129 -4.95 1.66 -8.02
N VAL A 130 -5.44 0.50 -7.56
CA VAL A 130 -5.13 -0.02 -6.23
C VAL A 130 -3.78 -0.72 -6.27
N ARG A 131 -2.78 -0.21 -5.55
CA ARG A 131 -1.46 -0.85 -5.39
C ARG A 131 -1.49 -1.93 -4.33
N SER A 132 -2.03 -1.63 -3.16
CA SER A 132 -2.20 -2.58 -2.07
C SER A 132 -3.29 -2.12 -1.10
N VAL A 133 -3.89 -3.08 -0.40
CA VAL A 133 -4.89 -2.83 0.64
C VAL A 133 -4.30 -3.32 1.95
N GLY A 134 -4.16 -2.43 2.93
CA GLY A 134 -3.68 -2.77 4.27
C GLY A 134 -4.75 -3.48 5.10
N GLU A 135 -4.32 -4.15 6.17
CA GLU A 135 -5.27 -4.77 7.09
C GLU A 135 -6.06 -3.72 7.90
N PRO A 136 -7.35 -3.96 8.22
CA PRO A 136 -8.13 -3.09 9.09
C PRO A 136 -7.54 -3.00 10.49
N LYS A 137 -7.19 -1.78 10.93
CA LYS A 137 -6.64 -1.49 12.25
C LYS A 137 -7.73 -0.91 13.14
N TYR A 138 -7.93 -1.52 14.31
CA TYR A 138 -8.87 -1.06 15.32
C TYR A 138 -8.18 -0.15 16.33
N PHE A 139 -8.86 0.91 16.75
CA PHE A 139 -8.36 1.82 17.78
C PHE A 139 -9.49 2.25 18.71
N THR A 140 -9.12 2.71 19.89
CA THR A 140 -10.04 3.37 20.82
C THR A 140 -9.61 4.82 20.95
N THR A 141 -10.50 5.76 20.64
CA THR A 141 -10.26 7.19 20.80
C THR A 141 -10.19 7.59 22.27
N SER A 142 -9.67 8.78 22.56
CA SER A 142 -9.55 9.30 23.93
C SER A 142 -10.88 9.40 24.68
N ASP A 143 -12.00 9.56 23.95
CA ASP A 143 -13.37 9.55 24.45
C ASP A 143 -13.98 8.13 24.57
N ARG A 144 -13.17 7.07 24.47
CA ARG A 144 -13.53 5.65 24.57
C ARG A 144 -14.42 5.12 23.45
N ARG A 145 -14.57 5.83 22.33
CA ARG A 145 -15.26 5.28 21.15
C ARG A 145 -14.34 4.30 20.42
N LYS A 146 -14.92 3.20 19.95
CA LYS A 146 -14.21 2.25 19.09
C LYS A 146 -14.24 2.78 17.66
N GLY A 147 -13.08 2.83 17.04
CA GLY A 147 -12.90 3.20 15.64
C GLY A 147 -12.12 2.11 14.90
N GLN A 148 -12.19 2.17 13.58
CA GLN A 148 -11.38 1.35 12.70
C GLN A 148 -10.85 2.21 11.56
N ARG A 149 -9.76 1.75 10.94
CA ARG A 149 -9.20 2.37 9.75
C ARG A 149 -8.55 1.33 8.86
N CYS A 150 -8.61 1.55 7.56
CA CYS A 150 -7.90 0.78 6.55
C CYS A 150 -7.12 1.75 5.68
N GLU A 151 -5.83 1.51 5.50
CA GLU A 151 -4.98 2.28 4.58
C GLU A 151 -4.91 1.54 3.25
N VAL A 152 -5.17 2.24 2.16
CA VAL A 152 -5.07 1.73 0.79
C VAL A 152 -3.98 2.53 0.08
N LYS A 153 -3.05 1.84 -0.56
CA LYS A 153 -2.06 2.47 -1.44
C LYS A 153 -2.64 2.49 -2.85
N LEU A 154 -2.66 3.67 -3.44
CA LEU A 154 -3.09 3.95 -4.79
C LEU A 154 -1.86 4.29 -5.65
N PHE A 155 -1.99 4.13 -6.96
CA PHE A 155 -0.97 4.55 -7.92
C PHE A 155 -1.61 4.88 -9.26
N ASP A 156 -0.93 5.68 -10.06
CA ASP A 156 -1.26 5.94 -11.46
C ASP A 156 0.02 6.04 -12.29
N GLU A 157 -0.07 6.55 -13.51
CA GLU A 157 1.08 6.72 -14.40
C GLU A 157 2.08 7.78 -13.90
N THR A 158 1.64 8.64 -12.97
CA THR A 158 2.34 9.84 -12.53
C THR A 158 2.95 9.70 -11.14
N GLU A 159 2.30 8.95 -10.23
CA GLU A 159 2.74 8.72 -8.86
C GLU A 159 2.68 7.22 -8.52
N PRO A 160 3.81 6.61 -8.10
CA PRO A 160 3.86 5.19 -7.84
C PRO A 160 3.15 4.79 -6.54
N SER A 161 2.98 5.69 -5.57
CA SER A 161 2.39 5.33 -4.27
C SER A 161 1.76 6.54 -3.58
N PHE A 162 0.43 6.52 -3.49
CA PHE A 162 -0.36 7.54 -2.83
C PHE A 162 -1.26 6.92 -1.77
N THR A 163 -1.29 7.47 -0.55
CA THR A 163 -2.06 6.86 0.55
C THR A 163 -3.49 7.37 0.56
N MET A 164 -4.46 6.46 0.61
CA MET A 164 -5.87 6.77 0.91
C MET A 164 -6.30 6.07 2.21
N THR A 165 -7.02 6.77 3.08
CA THR A 165 -7.51 6.21 4.36
C THR A 165 -9.03 6.07 4.35
N CYS A 166 -9.51 4.86 4.64
CA CYS A 166 -10.92 4.52 4.87
C CYS A 166 -11.18 4.39 6.38
N TRP A 167 -12.26 4.96 6.89
CA TRP A 167 -12.58 4.99 8.33
C TRP A 167 -13.85 4.22 8.70
N ASP A 168 -14.87 4.29 7.85
CA ASP A 168 -16.16 3.64 8.10
C ASP A 168 -16.13 2.17 7.64
N ASN A 169 -17.03 1.37 8.22
CA ASN A 169 -17.09 -0.07 7.95
C ASN A 169 -17.38 -0.40 6.48
N GLU A 170 -18.21 0.40 5.81
CA GLU A 170 -18.63 0.13 4.44
C GLU A 170 -17.51 0.41 3.45
N SER A 171 -16.80 1.53 3.60
CA SER A 171 -15.63 1.85 2.76
C SER A 171 -14.48 0.89 3.01
N ILE A 172 -14.30 0.40 4.24
CA ILE A 172 -13.31 -0.64 4.56
C ILE A 172 -13.69 -1.97 3.92
N LEU A 173 -14.93 -2.45 4.07
CA LEU A 173 -15.39 -3.70 3.45
C LEU A 173 -15.30 -3.63 1.92
N LEU A 174 -15.65 -2.48 1.34
CA LEU A 174 -15.46 -2.24 -0.08
C LEU A 174 -13.97 -2.31 -0.45
N ALA A 175 -13.10 -1.63 0.29
CA ALA A 175 -11.67 -1.64 0.03
C ALA A 175 -11.04 -3.04 0.14
N GLN A 176 -11.45 -3.84 1.13
CA GLN A 176 -10.95 -5.21 1.33
C GLN A 176 -11.33 -6.16 0.18
N SER A 177 -12.35 -5.83 -0.61
CA SER A 177 -12.71 -6.58 -1.82
C SER A 177 -11.84 -6.26 -3.04
N TRP A 178 -11.02 -5.22 -2.98
CA TRP A 178 -10.21 -4.79 -4.11
C TRP A 178 -8.98 -5.67 -4.29
N MET A 179 -8.75 -6.08 -5.53
CA MET A 179 -7.55 -6.80 -5.92
C MET A 179 -6.47 -5.81 -6.35
N ALA A 180 -5.32 -5.90 -5.68
CA ALA A 180 -4.12 -5.14 -5.99
C ALA A 180 -3.73 -5.32 -7.46
N ARG A 181 -3.38 -4.21 -8.12
CA ARG A 181 -3.00 -4.13 -9.54
C ARG A 181 -4.06 -4.66 -10.51
N GLU A 182 -5.30 -4.88 -10.08
CA GLU A 182 -6.39 -5.25 -10.98
C GLU A 182 -7.57 -4.29 -10.89
N THR A 183 -7.69 -3.60 -9.76
CA THR A 183 -8.80 -2.71 -9.46
C THR A 183 -8.41 -1.27 -9.74
N VAL A 184 -9.21 -0.59 -10.55
CA VAL A 184 -9.17 0.87 -10.72
C VAL A 184 -10.35 1.45 -9.95
N ILE A 185 -10.14 2.56 -9.26
CA ILE A 185 -11.19 3.25 -8.52
C ILE A 185 -11.30 4.70 -8.97
N PHE A 186 -12.53 5.20 -9.03
CA PHE A 186 -12.83 6.63 -9.10
C PHE A 186 -13.43 7.05 -7.76
N ALA A 187 -12.65 7.73 -6.94
CA ALA A 187 -13.06 8.28 -5.66
C ALA A 187 -13.57 9.71 -5.87
N SER A 188 -14.89 9.88 -5.86
CA SER A 188 -15.55 11.18 -5.97
C SER A 188 -15.59 11.87 -4.62
N ASP A 189 -15.35 13.18 -4.58
CA ASP A 189 -15.41 14.00 -3.36
C ASP A 189 -14.56 13.41 -2.20
N VAL A 190 -13.31 13.03 -2.48
CA VAL A 190 -12.34 12.60 -1.46
C VAL A 190 -11.63 13.81 -0.87
N ARG A 191 -11.36 13.78 0.44
CA ARG A 191 -10.65 14.88 1.11
C ARG A 191 -9.15 14.66 1.00
N ILE A 192 -8.42 15.68 0.58
CA ILE A 192 -6.97 15.68 0.53
C ILE A 192 -6.42 16.33 1.79
N ASN A 193 -5.42 15.69 2.39
CA ASN A 193 -4.79 16.13 3.62
C ASN A 193 -3.28 15.95 3.53
N PHE A 194 -2.53 16.88 4.12
CA PHE A 194 -1.10 16.70 4.32
C PHE A 194 -0.83 15.90 5.59
N ASN A 195 -0.27 14.70 5.45
CA ASN A 195 0.14 13.89 6.58
C ASN A 195 1.49 14.38 7.11
N LYS A 196 1.47 15.11 8.23
CA LYS A 196 2.68 15.63 8.88
C LYS A 196 3.65 14.53 9.36
N PHE A 197 3.14 13.34 9.70
CA PHE A 197 3.98 12.25 10.20
C PHE A 197 4.76 11.57 9.07
N GLN A 198 4.13 11.40 7.91
CA GLN A 198 4.74 10.78 6.74
C GLN A 198 5.29 11.80 5.75
N ASN A 199 5.14 13.10 6.04
CA ASN A 199 5.54 14.23 5.21
C ASN A 199 5.06 14.10 3.74
N CYS A 200 3.82 13.64 3.55
CA CYS A 200 3.26 13.35 2.23
C CYS A 200 1.78 13.73 2.14
N MET A 201 1.30 13.92 0.91
CA MET A 201 -0.13 14.09 0.63
C MET A 201 -0.86 12.75 0.76
N ALA A 202 -2.06 12.77 1.33
CA ALA A 202 -2.90 11.60 1.48
C ALA A 202 -4.37 11.95 1.25
N ALA A 203 -5.11 11.00 0.68
CA ALA A 203 -6.57 11.06 0.59
C ALA A 203 -7.22 10.47 1.85
N THR A 204 -8.37 11.02 2.20
CA THR A 204 -9.24 10.53 3.28
C THR A 204 -10.66 10.42 2.75
N VAL A 205 -11.22 9.21 2.85
CA VAL A 205 -12.63 8.96 2.58
C VAL A 205 -13.46 9.64 3.66
N ILE A 206 -14.41 10.47 3.23
CA ILE A 206 -15.34 11.19 4.10
C ILE A 206 -16.78 10.77 3.80
N SER A 207 -17.74 11.23 4.60
CA SER A 207 -19.17 10.89 4.44
C SER A 207 -19.78 11.32 3.09
N LYS A 208 -19.11 12.20 2.34
CA LYS A 208 -19.49 12.61 0.97
C LYS A 208 -18.88 11.74 -0.11
N THR A 209 -17.84 10.98 0.20
CA THR A 209 -17.04 10.29 -0.79
C THR A 209 -17.84 9.12 -1.36
N ILE A 210 -17.90 9.04 -2.68
CA ILE A 210 -18.48 7.89 -3.40
C ILE A 210 -17.37 7.24 -4.22
N ILE A 211 -17.18 5.94 -4.03
CA ILE A 211 -16.13 5.18 -4.70
C ILE A 211 -16.77 4.29 -5.76
N THR A 212 -16.52 4.60 -7.02
CA THR A 212 -16.90 3.76 -8.16
C THR A 212 -15.74 2.82 -8.47
N VAL A 213 -15.99 1.51 -8.43
CA VAL A 213 -14.98 0.48 -8.67
C VAL A 213 -15.05 0.04 -10.13
N ASN A 214 -13.90 -0.04 -10.78
CA ASN A 214 -13.71 -0.32 -12.20
C ASN A 214 -14.68 0.49 -13.07
N PRO A 215 -14.55 1.83 -13.04
CA PRO A 215 -15.47 2.70 -13.74
C PRO A 215 -15.40 2.47 -15.26
N ASP A 216 -16.55 2.37 -15.92
CA ASP A 216 -16.67 2.15 -17.37
C ASP A 216 -16.46 3.49 -18.11
N THR A 217 -15.21 3.93 -18.13
CA THR A 217 -14.76 5.20 -18.71
C THR A 217 -13.49 4.99 -19.52
N PRO A 218 -13.25 5.78 -20.58
CA PRO A 218 -12.05 5.63 -21.39
C PRO A 218 -10.78 5.88 -20.58
N GLU A 219 -10.80 6.86 -19.67
CA GLU A 219 -9.66 7.18 -18.80
C GLU A 219 -9.29 6.00 -17.88
N ALA A 220 -10.28 5.32 -17.31
CA ALA A 220 -10.04 4.14 -16.48
C ALA A 220 -9.58 2.92 -17.28
N ASN A 221 -10.06 2.76 -18.51
CA ASN A 221 -9.59 1.70 -19.41
C ASN A 221 -8.12 1.93 -19.83
N ILE A 222 -7.72 3.19 -20.07
CA ILE A 222 -6.32 3.55 -20.33
C ILE A 222 -5.46 3.16 -19.13
N LEU A 223 -5.85 3.58 -17.92
CA LEU A 223 -5.12 3.25 -16.71
C LEU A 223 -5.06 1.73 -16.47
N LEU A 224 -6.14 1.00 -16.75
CA LEU A 224 -6.18 -0.45 -16.61
C LEU A 224 -5.25 -1.16 -17.60
N ASN A 225 -5.15 -0.66 -18.84
CA ASN A 225 -4.17 -1.15 -19.81
C ASN A 225 -2.75 -0.84 -19.37
N TYR A 226 -2.49 0.38 -18.88
CA TYR A 226 -1.21 0.73 -18.26
C TYR A 226 -0.85 -0.23 -17.12
N ILE A 227 -1.79 -0.55 -16.22
CA ILE A 227 -1.52 -1.51 -15.14
C ILE A 227 -1.23 -2.91 -15.70
N ARG A 228 -1.94 -3.36 -16.73
CA ARG A 228 -1.74 -4.68 -17.35
C ARG A 228 -0.39 -4.77 -18.04
N GLU A 229 -0.02 -3.77 -18.82
CA GLU A 229 1.29 -3.66 -19.45
C GLU A 229 2.40 -3.56 -18.40
N ASN A 230 2.14 -2.85 -17.30
CA ASN A 230 3.08 -2.76 -16.20
C ASN A 230 2.99 -3.91 -15.18
N LYS A 231 2.02 -4.83 -15.21
CA LYS A 231 1.98 -6.01 -14.30
C LYS A 231 3.21 -6.90 -14.52
N GLU A 232 3.70 -6.92 -15.76
CA GLU A 232 4.90 -7.64 -16.18
C GLU A 232 6.18 -6.88 -15.78
N THR A 233 6.09 -5.56 -15.56
CA THR A 233 7.19 -4.67 -15.12
C THR A 233 7.23 -4.50 -13.58
N ASN A 234 6.10 -4.66 -12.90
CA ASN A 234 5.88 -4.28 -11.50
C ASN A 234 6.16 -5.34 -10.42
N VAL A 235 6.46 -6.60 -10.81
CA VAL A 235 7.01 -7.58 -9.86
C VAL A 235 8.38 -7.09 -9.35
N ALA A 236 9.08 -6.27 -10.14
CA ALA A 236 10.26 -5.53 -9.74
C ALA A 236 9.96 -4.46 -8.67
N ASP A 237 8.85 -3.72 -8.81
CA ASP A 237 8.46 -2.64 -7.89
C ASP A 237 7.83 -3.12 -6.58
N GLU A 238 7.38 -4.38 -6.50
CA GLU A 238 7.05 -5.00 -5.21
C GLU A 238 8.32 -5.27 -4.42
N ILE A 239 9.38 -5.77 -5.05
CA ILE A 239 10.67 -6.01 -4.41
C ILE A 239 11.40 -4.68 -4.13
N ASP A 240 11.30 -3.71 -5.04
CA ASP A 240 11.84 -2.36 -4.85
C ASP A 240 11.02 -1.56 -3.83
N SER A 241 9.72 -1.84 -3.62
CA SER A 241 8.96 -1.29 -2.49
C SER A 241 9.36 -1.91 -1.15
N TYR A 242 9.84 -3.16 -1.12
CA TYR A 242 10.42 -3.75 0.10
C TYR A 242 11.84 -3.23 0.39
N LEU A 243 12.54 -2.72 -0.63
CA LEU A 243 13.92 -2.19 -0.56
C LEU A 243 13.99 -0.65 -0.49
N LYS A 244 13.01 0.07 -1.02
CA LYS A 244 12.79 1.53 -0.98
C LYS A 244 11.60 1.93 -0.11
N GLU A 245 11.20 1.10 0.85
CA GLU A 245 10.81 1.71 2.12
C GLU A 245 12.07 2.45 2.57
N SER A 246 12.11 3.77 2.38
CA SER A 246 12.98 4.62 3.18
C SER A 246 12.48 4.49 4.61
N VAL A 247 12.80 3.36 5.25
CA VAL A 247 12.55 3.13 6.66
C VAL A 247 13.34 4.21 7.34
N ASN A 248 12.62 5.23 7.82
CA ASN A 248 13.25 6.33 8.53
C ASN A 248 13.96 5.72 9.73
N LEU A 249 15.29 5.63 9.68
CA LEU A 249 16.09 4.98 10.72
C LEU A 249 15.83 5.59 12.11
N ASN A 250 15.31 6.83 12.16
CA ASN A 250 14.95 7.51 13.40
C ASN A 250 13.70 6.94 14.09
N THR A 251 12.88 6.14 13.41
CA THR A 251 11.72 5.46 14.04
C THR A 251 12.10 4.15 14.71
N ILE A 252 13.26 3.58 14.34
CA ILE A 252 13.79 2.36 14.95
C ILE A 252 14.57 2.77 16.20
N VAL A 253 13.97 2.59 17.37
CA VAL A 253 14.57 2.94 18.67
C VAL A 253 14.92 1.72 19.51
N ASP A 254 14.30 0.58 19.23
CA ASP A 254 14.42 -0.61 20.06
C ASP A 254 15.77 -1.30 19.82
N VAL A 255 16.52 -1.52 20.90
CA VAL A 255 17.82 -2.21 20.90
C VAL A 255 17.62 -3.65 21.36
N TYR A 256 18.18 -4.60 20.61
CA TYR A 256 18.08 -6.03 20.92
C TYR A 256 19.46 -6.70 20.98
N THR A 257 19.53 -7.79 21.73
CA THR A 257 20.60 -8.78 21.61
C THR A 257 20.25 -9.82 20.55
N VAL A 258 21.25 -10.56 20.06
CA VAL A 258 21.05 -11.66 19.12
C VAL A 258 20.09 -12.72 19.67
N GLU A 259 20.22 -13.08 20.95
CA GLU A 259 19.30 -14.02 21.59
C GLU A 259 17.87 -13.50 21.63
N GLN A 260 17.67 -12.23 21.99
CA GLN A 260 16.35 -11.60 21.99
C GLN A 260 15.72 -11.59 20.59
N LEU A 261 16.51 -11.32 19.55
CA LEU A 261 16.05 -11.38 18.15
C LEU A 261 15.62 -12.79 17.76
N LYS A 262 16.38 -13.82 18.14
CA LYS A 262 16.03 -15.23 17.91
C LYS A 262 14.75 -15.64 18.64
N VAL A 263 14.62 -15.29 19.92
CA VAL A 263 13.42 -15.59 20.72
C VAL A 263 12.19 -14.87 20.17
N LYS A 264 12.35 -13.61 19.74
CA LYS A 264 11.26 -12.82 19.15
C LYS A 264 10.84 -13.39 17.79
N ALA A 265 11.79 -13.87 16.97
CA ALA A 265 11.48 -14.57 15.74
C ALA A 265 10.65 -15.84 15.99
N LEU A 266 11.02 -16.66 17.00
CA LEU A 266 10.27 -17.86 17.37
C LEU A 266 8.86 -17.57 17.91
N LYS A 267 8.69 -16.52 18.72
CA LYS A 267 7.38 -16.11 19.25
C LYS A 267 6.45 -15.50 18.21
N SER A 268 6.97 -15.14 17.04
CA SER A 268 6.22 -14.45 15.98
C SER A 268 5.78 -15.40 14.86
N GLU A 269 5.92 -16.72 15.04
CA GLU A 269 5.43 -17.73 14.08
C GLU A 269 3.95 -17.49 13.74
N GLY A 270 3.68 -17.18 12.47
CA GLY A 270 2.34 -16.92 11.94
C GLY A 270 2.00 -15.45 11.65
N LYS A 271 2.85 -14.48 12.02
CA LYS A 271 2.68 -13.06 11.61
C LYS A 271 3.63 -12.73 10.47
N ALA A 272 3.08 -12.26 9.35
CA ALA A 272 3.85 -11.91 8.15
C ALA A 272 4.56 -10.55 8.23
N ASP A 273 4.34 -9.79 9.31
CA ASP A 273 4.87 -8.43 9.44
C ASP A 273 6.39 -8.42 9.66
N PRO A 274 7.14 -7.58 8.93
CA PRO A 274 8.57 -7.38 9.15
C PRO A 274 8.81 -6.71 10.51
N PHE A 275 9.86 -7.16 11.19
CA PHE A 275 10.27 -6.61 12.46
C PHE A 275 11.57 -5.81 12.31
N TYR A 276 11.69 -4.68 13.03
CA TYR A 276 12.81 -3.74 12.93
C TYR A 276 13.51 -3.56 14.28
N GLY A 277 14.84 -3.45 14.27
CA GLY A 277 15.59 -3.23 15.51
C GLY A 277 17.02 -2.75 15.29
N ILE A 278 17.62 -2.26 16.37
CA ILE A 278 19.04 -1.92 16.45
C ILE A 278 19.78 -3.06 17.14
N LEU A 279 20.92 -3.47 16.58
CA LEU A 279 21.83 -4.43 17.15
C LEU A 279 23.21 -3.80 17.31
N TYR A 280 23.80 -3.93 18.50
CA TYR A 280 25.21 -3.61 18.74
C TYR A 280 26.03 -4.90 18.69
N ALA A 281 26.58 -5.18 17.51
CA ALA A 281 27.31 -6.40 17.24
C ALA A 281 28.57 -6.10 16.43
N TYR A 282 29.46 -7.07 16.34
CA TYR A 282 30.56 -7.03 15.40
C TYR A 282 30.28 -7.97 14.22
N ILE A 283 30.82 -7.63 13.06
CA ILE A 283 30.82 -8.51 11.90
C ILE A 283 31.85 -9.60 12.16
N SER A 284 31.39 -10.84 12.36
CA SER A 284 32.26 -11.98 12.67
C SER A 284 32.71 -12.74 11.43
N THR A 285 31.92 -12.69 10.35
CA THR A 285 32.30 -13.24 9.04
C THR A 285 32.05 -12.21 7.95
N LEU A 286 33.08 -11.97 7.12
CA LEU A 286 33.04 -11.04 5.99
C LEU A 286 33.98 -11.56 4.90
N ASN A 287 33.42 -12.21 3.89
CA ASN A 287 34.19 -12.87 2.85
C ASN A 287 34.24 -12.02 1.57
N ILE A 288 34.86 -10.84 1.68
CA ILE A 288 35.02 -9.91 0.54
C ILE A 288 36.36 -10.09 -0.21
N ASP A 289 37.27 -10.85 0.37
CA ASP A 289 38.61 -11.18 -0.14
C ASP A 289 38.65 -12.50 -0.94
N ASP A 290 37.52 -13.19 -1.03
CA ASP A 290 37.31 -14.37 -1.89
C ASP A 290 37.10 -13.96 -3.36
N GLU A 291 36.56 -14.88 -4.18
CA GLU A 291 36.17 -14.62 -5.57
C GLU A 291 35.21 -13.43 -5.68
N THR A 292 35.57 -12.44 -6.51
CA THR A 292 34.79 -11.21 -6.72
C THR A 292 33.37 -11.47 -7.21
N THR A 293 33.15 -12.56 -7.94
CA THR A 293 31.85 -12.99 -8.46
C THR A 293 30.87 -13.43 -7.36
N LYS A 294 31.37 -13.74 -6.15
CA LYS A 294 30.53 -14.05 -4.97
C LYS A 294 30.08 -12.79 -4.23
N VAL A 295 30.86 -11.72 -4.33
CA VAL A 295 30.68 -10.45 -3.59
C VAL A 295 29.87 -9.44 -4.41
N VAL A 296 30.13 -9.39 -5.72
CA VAL A 296 29.46 -8.51 -6.66
C VAL A 296 28.64 -9.38 -7.61
N ARG A 297 27.36 -9.05 -7.76
CA ARG A 297 26.44 -9.75 -8.64
C ARG A 297 25.90 -8.79 -9.69
N ASN A 298 25.79 -9.29 -10.92
CA ASN A 298 25.03 -8.61 -11.96
C ASN A 298 23.56 -8.60 -11.56
N ARG A 299 22.96 -7.41 -11.50
CA ARG A 299 21.53 -7.23 -11.34
C ARG A 299 20.96 -6.69 -12.63
N CYS A 300 19.79 -7.19 -13.00
CA CYS A 300 19.07 -6.66 -14.15
C CYS A 300 18.66 -5.21 -13.85
N SER A 301 18.98 -4.26 -14.72
CA SER A 301 18.58 -2.86 -14.52
C SER A 301 17.06 -2.68 -14.58
N SER A 302 16.35 -3.66 -15.14
CA SER A 302 14.88 -3.66 -15.23
C SER A 302 14.19 -4.31 -14.02
N CYS A 303 14.80 -5.28 -13.33
CA CYS A 303 14.12 -5.99 -12.23
C CYS A 303 14.92 -6.20 -10.93
N GLY A 304 16.19 -5.78 -10.88
CA GLY A 304 17.06 -5.93 -9.71
C GLY A 304 17.44 -7.38 -9.33
N TYR A 305 16.93 -8.38 -10.05
CA TYR A 305 17.22 -9.78 -9.77
C TYR A 305 18.66 -10.11 -10.14
N ILE A 306 19.27 -11.01 -9.34
CA ILE A 306 20.63 -11.50 -9.58
C ILE A 306 20.63 -12.33 -10.87
N VAL A 307 21.35 -11.84 -11.86
CA VAL A 307 21.53 -12.47 -13.16
C VAL A 307 22.75 -13.37 -13.09
N ASN A 308 22.61 -14.60 -13.61
CA ASN A 308 23.72 -15.53 -13.69
C ASN A 308 24.69 -15.08 -14.80
N GLU A 309 25.97 -14.98 -14.46
CA GLU A 309 27.04 -14.54 -15.38
C GLU A 309 27.16 -15.44 -16.62
N ALA A 310 26.85 -16.74 -16.48
CA ALA A 310 26.95 -17.68 -17.60
C ALA A 310 25.87 -17.48 -18.67
N SER A 311 24.71 -16.93 -18.31
CA SER A 311 23.57 -16.83 -19.22
C SER A 311 23.32 -15.41 -19.71
N ASN A 312 23.87 -14.37 -19.05
CA ASN A 312 23.62 -12.94 -19.33
C ASN A 312 22.15 -12.63 -19.65
N THR A 313 21.27 -13.40 -19.03
CA THR A 313 19.84 -13.42 -19.29
C THR A 313 19.16 -13.45 -17.95
N CYS A 314 18.38 -12.42 -17.67
CA CYS A 314 17.56 -12.41 -16.48
C CYS A 314 16.46 -13.45 -16.67
N THR A 315 16.46 -14.53 -15.90
CA THR A 315 15.43 -15.59 -15.95
C THR A 315 14.01 -15.07 -15.72
N ILE A 316 13.87 -13.92 -15.08
CA ILE A 316 12.59 -13.25 -14.83
C ILE A 316 12.17 -12.39 -16.05
N CYS A 317 13.11 -11.74 -16.73
CA CYS A 317 12.81 -10.85 -17.86
C CYS A 317 13.03 -11.50 -19.25
N ASN A 318 13.31 -12.81 -19.34
CA ASN A 318 13.82 -13.42 -20.58
C ASN A 318 12.76 -13.78 -21.63
N GLN A 319 11.57 -13.16 -21.63
CA GLN A 319 10.50 -13.49 -22.58
C GLN A 319 10.52 -12.68 -23.88
N ASP A 320 11.18 -11.51 -23.93
CA ASP A 320 11.30 -10.73 -25.17
C ASP A 320 12.75 -10.46 -25.57
N SER A 321 13.13 -10.95 -26.75
CA SER A 321 14.47 -10.92 -27.32
C SER A 321 14.84 -9.59 -28.01
N SER A 322 14.03 -8.53 -27.84
CA SER A 322 14.09 -7.35 -28.72
C SER A 322 14.53 -6.03 -28.06
N ARG A 323 14.77 -5.96 -26.74
CA ARG A 323 15.30 -4.75 -26.07
C ARG A 323 16.73 -4.95 -25.55
N LEU A 324 17.60 -3.97 -25.77
CA LEU A 324 18.97 -3.92 -25.24
C LEU A 324 18.93 -4.12 -23.71
N LYS A 325 19.47 -5.25 -23.24
CA LYS A 325 19.47 -5.62 -21.82
C LYS A 325 20.55 -4.84 -21.09
N SER A 326 20.16 -3.84 -20.29
CA SER A 326 21.10 -3.17 -19.39
C SER A 326 21.21 -3.94 -18.08
N PHE A 327 22.44 -4.23 -17.66
CA PHE A 327 22.76 -4.79 -16.35
C PHE A 327 23.57 -3.78 -15.56
N PHE A 328 23.41 -3.78 -14.25
CA PHE A 328 24.28 -3.02 -13.35
C PHE A 328 24.85 -3.96 -12.30
N LEU A 329 26.06 -3.67 -11.85
CA LEU A 329 26.70 -4.42 -10.78
C LEU A 329 26.17 -3.92 -9.44
N SER A 330 25.97 -4.84 -8.49
CA SER A 330 25.57 -4.53 -7.12
C SER A 330 26.31 -5.43 -6.16
N PHE A 331 26.69 -4.89 -5.00
CA PHE A 331 27.12 -5.72 -3.88
C PHE A 331 25.99 -6.64 -3.41
N ASP A 332 26.36 -7.87 -3.08
CA ASP A 332 25.48 -8.90 -2.54
C ASP A 332 26.28 -9.80 -1.58
N VAL A 333 26.53 -9.29 -0.37
CA VAL A 333 27.41 -9.93 0.61
C VAL A 333 26.57 -10.53 1.74
N LEU A 334 26.92 -11.76 2.13
CA LEU A 334 26.39 -12.39 3.33
C LEU A 334 27.40 -12.26 4.47
N VAL A 335 26.95 -11.74 5.60
CA VAL A 335 27.78 -11.51 6.78
C VAL A 335 27.14 -12.15 8.01
N ASP A 336 27.97 -12.59 8.96
CA ASP A 336 27.50 -13.01 10.27
C ASP A 336 27.70 -11.88 11.29
N LEU A 337 26.69 -11.66 12.11
CA LEU A 337 26.69 -10.65 13.15
C LEU A 337 26.73 -11.34 14.51
N THR A 338 27.72 -11.01 15.34
CA THR A 338 27.89 -11.64 16.65
C THR A 338 27.91 -10.59 17.75
N ASP A 339 27.15 -10.86 18.81
CA ASP A 339 27.25 -10.16 20.08
C ASP A 339 27.59 -11.14 21.21
N HIS A 340 27.49 -10.69 22.46
CA HIS A 340 27.77 -11.52 23.63
C HIS A 340 26.73 -12.61 23.92
N THR A 341 25.57 -12.58 23.25
CA THR A 341 24.47 -13.52 23.42
C THR A 341 24.37 -14.54 22.28
N GLY A 342 25.05 -14.30 21.16
CA GLY A 342 25.21 -15.28 20.10
C GLY A 342 25.47 -14.67 18.73
N THR A 343 25.28 -15.51 17.69
CA THR A 343 25.51 -15.12 16.29
C THR A 343 24.23 -15.21 15.45
N LEU A 344 23.96 -14.18 14.65
CA LEU A 344 23.02 -14.19 13.53
C LEU A 344 23.78 -14.51 12.26
N HIS A 345 23.42 -15.63 11.63
CA HIS A 345 24.10 -16.09 10.43
C HIS A 345 23.43 -15.56 9.16
N SER A 346 24.23 -15.37 8.11
CA SER A 346 23.76 -15.08 6.74
C SER A 346 22.88 -13.82 6.65
N CYS A 347 23.29 -12.73 7.31
CA CYS A 347 22.65 -11.44 7.18
C CYS A 347 23.00 -10.81 5.82
N SER A 348 21.99 -10.32 5.10
CA SER A 348 22.17 -9.73 3.78
C SER A 348 22.64 -8.28 3.88
N LEU A 349 23.82 -8.01 3.30
CA LEU A 349 24.43 -6.70 3.10
C LEU A 349 24.52 -6.44 1.59
N SER A 350 23.66 -5.58 1.04
CA SER A 350 23.55 -5.41 -0.41
C SER A 350 23.33 -3.96 -0.84
N GLY A 351 23.59 -3.69 -2.12
CA GLY A 351 23.33 -2.39 -2.75
C GLY A 351 24.13 -1.24 -2.13
N SER A 352 23.52 -0.06 -2.05
CA SER A 352 24.14 1.16 -1.51
C SER A 352 24.56 1.03 -0.05
N ILE A 353 23.85 0.22 0.74
CA ILE A 353 24.17 -0.01 2.16
C ILE A 353 25.53 -0.72 2.29
N ALA A 354 25.82 -1.64 1.37
CA ALA A 354 27.13 -2.27 1.29
C ALA A 354 28.23 -1.27 0.88
N GLU A 355 27.97 -0.40 -0.10
CA GLU A 355 28.91 0.66 -0.52
C GLU A 355 29.24 1.60 0.65
N GLU A 356 28.22 2.02 1.40
CA GLU A 356 28.39 2.86 2.60
C GLU A 356 29.17 2.14 3.70
N THR A 357 28.89 0.85 3.94
CA THR A 357 29.57 0.06 4.98
C THR A 357 31.02 -0.24 4.63
N LEU A 358 31.29 -0.53 3.35
CA LEU A 358 32.63 -0.79 2.83
C LEU A 358 33.41 0.50 2.55
N GLY A 359 32.76 1.66 2.53
CA GLY A 359 33.40 2.94 2.23
C GLY A 359 34.00 3.03 0.82
N CYS A 360 33.50 2.23 -0.13
CA CYS A 360 33.93 2.23 -1.52
C CYS A 360 32.78 1.91 -2.46
N THR A 361 32.84 2.47 -3.67
CA THR A 361 31.91 2.15 -4.75
C THR A 361 32.26 0.80 -5.38
N ILE A 362 31.30 0.21 -6.09
CA ILE A 362 31.53 -1.06 -6.80
C ILE A 362 32.68 -0.96 -7.81
N ASN A 363 32.77 0.16 -8.54
CA ASN A 363 33.85 0.36 -9.52
C ASN A 363 35.22 0.38 -8.84
N GLU A 364 35.34 1.07 -7.71
CA GLU A 364 36.58 1.08 -6.92
C GLU A 364 36.92 -0.32 -6.42
N PHE A 365 35.95 -1.05 -5.87
CA PHE A 365 36.15 -2.40 -5.37
C PHE A 365 36.62 -3.40 -6.44
N LEU A 366 36.13 -3.26 -7.67
CA LEU A 366 36.57 -4.10 -8.80
C LEU A 366 38.03 -3.81 -9.19
N THR A 367 38.49 -2.57 -9.02
CA THR A 367 39.89 -2.18 -9.28
C THR A 367 40.85 -2.54 -8.14
N MET A 368 40.35 -2.92 -6.96
CA MET A 368 41.17 -3.27 -5.81
C MET A 368 41.89 -4.62 -5.97
N THR A 369 43.15 -4.68 -5.54
CA THR A 369 43.91 -5.92 -5.42
C THR A 369 43.37 -6.80 -4.30
N SER A 370 43.69 -8.10 -4.31
CA SER A 370 43.30 -9.01 -3.22
C SER A 370 43.82 -8.55 -1.86
N GLU A 371 45.04 -7.99 -1.81
CA GLU A 371 45.61 -7.43 -0.58
C GLU A 371 44.82 -6.22 -0.05
N GLN A 372 44.37 -5.34 -0.94
CA GLN A 372 43.51 -4.21 -0.57
C GLN A 372 42.14 -4.67 -0.06
N LYS A 373 41.56 -5.70 -0.66
CA LYS A 373 40.30 -6.31 -0.20
C LYS A 373 40.46 -6.98 1.16
N THR A 374 41.55 -7.71 1.38
CA THR A 374 41.89 -8.28 2.69
C THR A 374 42.07 -7.17 3.73
N LYS A 375 42.75 -6.07 3.40
CA LYS A 375 42.89 -4.92 4.30
C LYS A 375 41.52 -4.33 4.67
N LEU A 376 40.64 -4.15 3.69
CA LEU A 376 39.28 -3.63 3.91
C LEU A 376 38.46 -4.56 4.81
N LYS A 377 38.59 -5.88 4.61
CA LYS A 377 37.95 -6.89 5.47
C LYS A 377 38.37 -6.70 6.92
N TRP A 378 39.67 -6.62 7.19
CA TRP A 378 40.19 -6.47 8.54
C TRP A 378 39.87 -5.12 9.19
N GLN A 379 39.55 -4.08 8.42
CA GLN A 379 39.08 -2.80 8.96
C GLN A 379 37.66 -2.87 9.54
N LEU A 380 36.86 -3.85 9.13
CA LEU A 380 35.46 -3.99 9.51
C LEU A 380 35.21 -5.20 10.41
N LEU A 381 36.02 -6.25 10.25
CA LEU A 381 35.87 -7.50 10.98
C LEU A 381 36.16 -7.28 12.47
N LEU A 382 35.30 -7.82 13.34
CA LEU A 382 35.40 -7.71 14.80
C LEU A 382 35.32 -6.29 15.36
N GLU A 383 35.08 -5.28 14.52
CA GLU A 383 34.80 -3.92 14.97
C GLU A 383 33.34 -3.77 15.40
N ARG A 384 33.13 -3.15 16.55
CA ARG A 384 31.78 -3.02 17.13
C ARG A 384 30.99 -1.98 16.36
N SER A 385 29.89 -2.40 15.77
CA SER A 385 29.05 -1.59 14.91
C SER A 385 27.64 -1.45 15.46
N LYS A 386 27.02 -0.31 15.18
CA LYS A 386 25.60 -0.05 15.35
C LYS A 386 24.91 -0.43 14.05
N ILE A 387 24.08 -1.47 14.12
CA ILE A 387 23.48 -2.10 12.94
C ILE A 387 21.97 -1.99 13.03
N TYR A 388 21.36 -1.42 12.00
CA TYR A 388 19.92 -1.38 11.84
C TYR A 388 19.48 -2.59 11.01
N LEU A 389 18.51 -3.34 11.50
CA LEU A 389 18.10 -4.62 10.93
C LEU A 389 16.61 -4.63 10.60
N LYS A 390 16.28 -5.27 9.46
CA LYS A 390 14.94 -5.72 9.08
C LYS A 390 14.92 -7.25 9.11
N LEU A 391 14.02 -7.81 9.89
CA LEU A 391 13.86 -9.26 10.08
C LEU A 391 12.54 -9.69 9.47
N ILE A 392 12.58 -10.70 8.60
CA ILE A 392 11.41 -11.29 7.96
C ILE A 392 11.45 -12.80 8.18
N LEU A 393 10.35 -13.39 8.66
CA LEU A 393 10.23 -14.83 8.75
C LEU A 393 10.18 -15.43 7.34
N SER A 394 11.04 -16.42 7.08
CA SER A 394 11.14 -17.06 5.78
C SER A 394 11.42 -18.54 5.95
N HIS A 395 10.42 -19.38 5.64
CA HIS A 395 10.54 -20.83 5.65
C HIS A 395 11.58 -21.36 4.64
N ARG A 396 12.04 -20.52 3.70
CA ARG A 396 13.08 -20.87 2.70
C ARG A 396 14.51 -20.56 3.15
N ALA A 397 14.70 -19.79 4.23
CA ALA A 397 16.03 -19.43 4.72
C ALA A 397 16.62 -20.53 5.61
N ARG A 398 17.95 -20.70 5.57
CA ARG A 398 18.70 -21.63 6.45
C ARG A 398 18.64 -21.11 7.90
N GLY A 399 17.54 -21.40 8.60
CA GLY A 399 17.27 -20.90 9.96
C GLY A 399 15.91 -20.21 10.14
N GLY A 400 15.02 -20.25 9.12
CA GLY A 400 13.65 -19.73 9.23
C GLY A 400 13.52 -18.21 9.24
N LEU A 401 14.64 -17.48 9.18
CA LEU A 401 14.70 -16.02 9.30
C LEU A 401 15.56 -15.43 8.18
N LYS A 402 15.04 -14.41 7.50
CA LYS A 402 15.78 -13.56 6.57
C LYS A 402 16.10 -12.23 7.26
N VAL A 403 17.38 -11.97 7.48
CA VAL A 403 17.87 -10.73 8.08
C VAL A 403 18.48 -9.85 7.00
N THR A 404 18.01 -8.61 6.90
CA THR A 404 18.53 -7.60 5.97
C THR A 404 19.10 -6.44 6.78
N ILE A 405 20.34 -6.05 6.48
CA ILE A 405 20.99 -4.90 7.10
C ILE A 405 20.51 -3.64 6.38
N LEU A 406 19.96 -2.70 7.14
CA LEU A 406 19.47 -1.41 6.65
C LEU A 406 20.54 -0.31 6.74
N SER A 407 21.42 -0.40 7.73
CA SER A 407 22.56 0.49 7.92
C SER A 407 23.56 -0.16 8.86
N CYS A 408 24.85 0.00 8.61
CA CYS A 408 25.93 -0.46 9.47
C CYS A 408 26.97 0.65 9.62
N LYS A 409 27.18 1.13 10.85
CA LYS A 409 28.17 2.17 11.16
C LYS A 409 28.95 1.77 12.40
N LEU A 410 30.19 2.21 12.51
CA LEU A 410 30.97 2.00 13.73
C LEU A 410 30.21 2.58 14.94
N ALA A 411 30.10 1.80 16.01
CA ALA A 411 29.37 2.23 17.19
C ALA A 411 30.17 3.26 17.98
N ASP A 412 29.51 4.30 18.49
CA ASP A 412 30.10 5.16 19.51
C ASP A 412 30.34 4.33 20.79
N PRO A 413 31.58 4.26 21.31
CA PRO A 413 31.89 3.50 22.53
C PRO A 413 31.02 3.89 23.74
N THR A 414 30.62 5.15 23.85
CA THR A 414 29.76 5.65 24.94
C THR A 414 28.31 5.21 24.78
N GLU A 415 27.83 5.08 23.54
CA GLU A 415 26.47 4.60 23.24
C GLU A 415 26.39 3.09 23.43
N ALA A 416 27.38 2.36 22.94
CA ALA A 416 27.47 0.90 23.08
C ALA A 416 27.53 0.48 24.55
N SER A 417 28.40 1.11 25.36
CA SER A 417 28.54 0.81 26.79
C SER A 417 27.26 1.08 27.58
N ARG A 418 26.54 2.17 27.30
CA ARG A 418 25.26 2.49 27.96
C ARG A 418 24.18 1.44 27.68
N ASN A 419 24.11 0.94 26.45
CA ASN A 419 23.11 -0.07 26.07
C ASN A 419 23.46 -1.47 26.58
N LEU A 420 24.75 -1.81 26.66
CA LEU A 420 25.21 -3.06 27.27
C LEU A 420 25.02 -3.06 28.79
N ALA A 421 25.27 -1.94 29.47
CA ALA A 421 25.10 -1.83 30.93
C ALA A 421 23.62 -1.89 31.37
N ARG A 422 22.70 -1.39 30.55
CA ARG A 422 21.25 -1.44 30.83
C ARG A 422 20.67 -2.86 30.88
N GLN A 423 21.37 -3.86 30.35
CA GLN A 423 20.90 -5.24 30.26
C GLN A 423 21.46 -6.16 31.34
N GLY A 424 22.32 -5.67 32.24
CA GLY A 424 22.82 -6.44 33.40
C GLY A 424 21.85 -6.51 34.59
N HIS A 425 20.66 -5.88 34.48
CA HIS A 425 19.62 -5.83 35.51
C HIS A 425 18.24 -6.08 34.91
N THR A 426 18.00 -7.29 34.41
CA THR A 426 16.65 -7.87 34.28
C THR A 426 16.72 -9.37 34.33
#